data_AF-A0A379XTL2-F1
#
_entry.id   AF-A0A379XTL2-F1
#
_cell.length_a   1.000
_cell.length_b   1.000
_cell.length_c   1.000
_cell.angle_alpha   90.00
_cell.angle_beta   90.00
_cell.angle_gamma   90.00
#
_symmetry.space_group_name_H-M   'P 1'
#
loop_
_entity.id
_entity.type
_entity.pdbx_description
1 polymer ?
#
loop_
_entity_poly.entity_id
_entity_poly.type
_entity_poly.pdbx_seq_one_letter_code
_entity_poly.pdbx_strand_id
1 'polypeptide(L)'
;MTGTDCNFFAIDGAQFRTPDEPELREHYGSANTSTERQSAYPVMRLVALMNLGSHMLLDAATAPYRRSEILMAQSLTASIPDNSVTLFDKLFYSADLLLTLSRQGNNRQLVVAGA
;
A
#
# COMPACT_ATOMS: atom_id res chain seq x y z
N MET A 1 -22.44 6.85 25.00
CA MET A 1 -21.38 7.16 24.03
C MET A 1 -22.06 7.40 22.71
N THR A 2 -22.09 8.67 22.29
CA THR A 2 -22.79 9.14 21.09
C THR A 2 -22.19 8.51 19.84
N GLY A 3 -23.02 8.13 18.87
CA GLY A 3 -22.58 7.52 17.62
C GLY A 3 -21.65 8.43 16.80
N THR A 4 -20.99 7.81 15.82
CA THR A 4 -20.22 8.42 14.70
C THR A 4 -18.70 8.66 14.87
N ASP A 5 -17.96 7.87 15.65
CA ASP A 5 -16.49 7.85 15.51
C ASP A 5 -16.08 6.86 14.41
N CYS A 6 -16.20 7.28 13.14
CA CYS A 6 -15.70 6.52 12.00
C CYS A 6 -14.28 6.97 11.67
N ASN A 7 -13.32 6.05 11.72
CA ASN A 7 -11.92 6.35 11.41
C ASN A 7 -11.66 6.34 9.90
N PHE A 8 -10.82 7.26 9.43
CA PHE A 8 -10.41 7.34 8.03
C PHE A 8 -8.98 6.84 7.87
N PHE A 9 -8.80 5.94 6.90
CA PHE A 9 -7.48 5.40 6.55
C PHE A 9 -7.21 5.58 5.07
N ALA A 10 -5.93 5.54 4.69
CA ALA A 10 -5.51 5.39 3.31
C ALA A 10 -4.53 4.23 3.18
N ILE A 11 -4.65 3.48 2.08
CA ILE A 11 -3.59 2.60 1.60
C ILE A 11 -3.03 3.23 0.32
N ASP A 12 -1.73 3.49 0.34
CA ASP A 12 -1.03 4.08 -0.80
C ASP A 12 0.35 3.46 -1.02
N GLY A 13 0.81 3.52 -2.26
CA GLY A 13 2.09 3.01 -2.72
C GLY A 13 3.12 4.12 -2.88
N ALA A 14 4.36 3.85 -2.48
CA ALA A 14 5.49 4.75 -2.68
C ALA A 14 6.72 3.97 -3.14
N GLN A 15 7.64 4.66 -3.81
CA GLN A 15 8.90 4.09 -4.26
C GLN A 15 10.05 4.90 -3.69
N PHE A 16 11.02 4.22 -3.09
CA PHE A 16 12.20 4.81 -2.49
C PHE A 16 13.44 4.26 -3.17
N ARG A 17 14.42 5.13 -3.40
CA ARG A 17 15.77 4.68 -3.75
C ARG A 17 16.49 4.28 -2.49
N THR A 18 17.23 3.18 -2.55
CA THR A 18 18.10 2.75 -1.44
C THR A 18 19.55 3.14 -1.75
N PRO A 19 20.45 3.10 -0.75
CA PRO A 19 21.89 3.11 -1.00
C PRO A 19 22.29 2.05 -2.04
N ASP A 20 23.35 2.35 -2.77
CA ASP A 20 23.97 1.46 -3.76
C ASP A 20 24.84 0.41 -3.05
N GLU A 21 24.19 -0.60 -2.48
CA GLU A 21 24.86 -1.74 -1.83
C GLU A 21 24.51 -3.04 -2.57
N PRO A 22 25.46 -3.99 -2.70
CA PRO A 22 25.21 -5.26 -3.40
C PRO A 22 24.00 -6.02 -2.86
N GLU A 23 23.87 -6.11 -1.54
CA GLU A 23 22.78 -6.84 -0.86
C GLU A 23 21.41 -6.19 -1.14
N LEU A 24 21.33 -4.86 -1.07
CA LEU A 24 20.11 -4.12 -1.38
C LEU A 24 19.73 -4.22 -2.86
N ARG A 25 20.73 -4.29 -3.75
CA ARG A 25 20.48 -4.50 -5.18
C ARG A 25 20.00 -5.89 -5.49
N GLU A 26 20.59 -6.90 -4.87
CA GLU A 26 20.13 -8.29 -5.00
C GLU A 26 18.69 -8.43 -4.51
N HIS A 27 18.37 -7.83 -3.36
CA HIS A 27 17.03 -7.93 -2.77
C HIS A 27 15.98 -7.10 -3.51
N TYR A 28 16.18 -5.78 -3.63
CA TYR A 28 15.15 -4.87 -4.15
C TYR A 28 15.13 -4.77 -5.67
N GLY A 29 16.27 -5.04 -6.31
CA GLY A 29 16.46 -4.85 -7.74
C GLY A 29 16.43 -3.38 -8.17
N SER A 30 16.48 -3.17 -9.48
CA SER A 30 16.47 -1.84 -10.10
C SER A 30 15.26 -1.67 -11.01
N ALA A 31 14.75 -0.45 -11.10
CA ALA A 31 13.83 -0.08 -12.18
C ALA A 31 14.57 -0.22 -13.52
N ASN A 32 13.97 -0.95 -14.47
CA ASN A 32 14.48 -1.01 -15.84
C ASN A 32 14.00 0.25 -16.58
N THR A 33 14.89 0.91 -17.30
CA THR A 33 14.45 1.82 -18.36
C THR A 33 14.13 1.01 -19.63
N SER A 34 13.51 1.62 -20.64
CA SER A 34 13.27 1.00 -21.95
C SER A 34 14.54 0.63 -22.72
N THR A 35 15.72 0.93 -22.16
CA THR A 35 17.04 0.47 -22.60
C THR A 35 17.61 -0.45 -21.53
N GLU A 36 18.60 -1.29 -21.86
CA GLU A 36 19.30 -2.18 -20.90
C GLU A 36 19.98 -1.45 -19.72
N ARG A 37 19.82 -0.13 -19.60
CA ARG A 37 20.27 0.68 -18.48
C ARG A 37 19.37 0.47 -17.27
N GLN A 38 19.96 -0.15 -16.25
CA GLN A 38 19.38 -0.22 -14.91
C GLN A 38 19.44 1.18 -14.25
N SER A 39 18.45 1.49 -13.40
CA SER A 39 18.56 2.60 -12.45
C SER A 39 19.89 2.53 -11.68
N ALA A 40 20.54 3.68 -11.49
CA ALA A 40 21.80 3.77 -10.75
C ALA A 40 21.66 3.21 -9.31
N TYR A 41 20.49 3.39 -8.71
CA TYR A 41 20.20 2.92 -7.34
C TYR A 41 19.11 1.85 -7.34
N PRO A 42 19.18 0.87 -6.42
CA PRO A 42 18.07 -0.07 -6.21
C PRO A 42 16.83 0.69 -5.76
N VAL A 43 15.65 0.13 -6.07
CA VAL A 43 14.37 0.76 -5.78
C VAL A 43 13.54 -0.15 -4.89
N MET A 44 13.28 0.30 -3.67
CA MET A 44 12.36 -0.34 -2.75
C MET A 44 10.94 0.17 -3.04
N ARG A 45 9.99 -0.76 -3.06
CA ARG A 45 8.56 -0.43 -3.07
C ARG A 45 8.02 -0.51 -1.66
N LEU A 46 7.20 0.46 -1.28
CA LEU A 46 6.49 0.54 -0.02
C LEU A 46 5.00 0.61 -0.32
N VAL A 47 4.18 -0.13 0.43
CA VAL A 47 2.75 0.15 0.55
C VAL A 47 2.48 0.38 2.03
N ALA A 48 1.76 1.44 2.37
CA ALA A 48 1.53 1.83 3.75
C ALA A 48 0.04 2.05 4.03
N LEU A 49 -0.38 1.66 5.23
CA LEU A 49 -1.69 1.95 5.80
C LEU A 49 -1.53 3.11 6.80
N MET A 50 -2.17 4.23 6.54
CA MET A 50 -2.10 5.43 7.37
C MET A 50 -3.48 5.82 7.91
N ASN A 51 -3.55 6.24 9.17
CA ASN A 51 -4.71 6.95 9.71
C ASN A 51 -4.68 8.41 9.25
N LEU A 52 -5.73 8.85 8.56
CA LEU A 52 -5.79 10.17 7.93
C LEU A 52 -6.04 11.33 8.90
N GLY A 53 -6.58 11.05 10.10
CA GLY A 53 -6.80 12.09 11.11
C GLY A 53 -5.56 12.37 11.97
N SER A 54 -4.79 11.33 12.30
CA SER A 54 -3.58 11.42 13.14
C SER A 54 -2.28 11.45 12.34
N HIS A 55 -2.33 11.16 11.04
CA HIS A 55 -1.17 10.97 10.16
C HIS A 55 -0.21 9.85 10.60
N MET A 56 -0.66 8.95 11.48
CA MET A 56 0.15 7.82 11.94
C MET A 56 0.07 6.65 10.96
N LEU A 57 1.22 6.04 10.67
CA LEU A 57 1.28 4.76 9.99
C LEU A 57 0.85 3.65 10.97
N LEU A 58 -0.11 2.85 10.55
CA LEU A 58 -0.57 1.67 11.30
C LEU A 58 0.19 0.42 10.90
N ASP A 59 0.47 0.29 9.61
CA ASP A 59 1.18 -0.85 9.06
C ASP A 59 1.83 -0.46 7.73
N ALA A 60 2.87 -1.18 7.33
CA ALA A 60 3.52 -0.99 6.06
C ALA A 60 4.26 -2.25 5.61
N ALA A 61 4.23 -2.50 4.31
CA ALA A 61 4.95 -3.58 3.66
C ALA A 61 5.99 -3.02 2.70
N THR A 62 7.21 -3.55 2.76
CA THR A 62 8.24 -3.30 1.76
C THR A 62 8.43 -4.51 0.87
N ALA A 63 8.79 -4.29 -0.39
CA ALA A 63 9.09 -5.37 -1.32
C ALA A 63 10.05 -4.92 -2.43
N PRO A 64 10.60 -5.89 -3.18
CA PRO A 64 11.34 -5.61 -4.40
C PRO A 64 10.51 -4.78 -5.39
N TYR A 65 11.18 -3.96 -6.19
CA TYR A 65 10.56 -3.02 -7.14
C TYR A 65 9.45 -3.66 -8.01
N ARG A 66 9.67 -4.90 -8.45
CA ARG A 66 8.77 -5.61 -9.38
C ARG A 66 7.58 -6.28 -8.68
N ARG A 67 7.48 -6.23 -7.35
CA ARG A 67 6.35 -6.84 -6.63
C ARG A 67 5.10 -5.98 -6.81
N SER A 68 3.95 -6.63 -7.02
CA SER A 68 2.66 -5.96 -7.17
C SER A 68 2.25 -5.19 -5.90
N GLU A 69 1.89 -3.92 -6.06
CA GLU A 69 1.35 -3.06 -4.98
C GLU A 69 0.02 -3.60 -4.47
N ILE A 70 -0.81 -4.17 -5.35
CA ILE A 70 -2.09 -4.78 -4.96
C ILE A 70 -1.87 -5.94 -3.98
N LEU A 71 -0.90 -6.84 -4.25
CA LEU A 71 -0.62 -7.96 -3.36
C LEU A 71 -0.07 -7.48 -2.00
N MET A 72 0.70 -6.39 -1.99
CA MET A 72 1.15 -5.78 -0.74
C MET A 72 -0.02 -5.14 0.02
N ALA A 73 -0.89 -4.37 -0.65
CA ALA A 73 -2.09 -3.82 -0.06
C ALA A 73 -2.99 -4.91 0.55
N GLN A 74 -3.14 -6.05 -0.13
CA GLN A 74 -3.88 -7.21 0.39
C GLN A 74 -3.33 -7.69 1.74
N SER A 75 -2.00 -7.74 1.91
CA SER A 75 -1.39 -8.14 3.18
C SER A 75 -1.68 -7.16 4.33
N LEU A 76 -1.94 -5.88 4.03
CA LEU A 76 -2.25 -4.85 5.03
C LEU A 76 -3.73 -4.80 5.43
N THR A 77 -4.62 -5.51 4.71
CA THR A 77 -6.08 -5.45 4.97
C THR A 77 -6.47 -5.96 6.35
N ALA A 78 -5.69 -6.91 6.90
CA ALA A 78 -5.90 -7.44 8.24
C ALA A 78 -5.66 -6.38 9.34
N SER A 79 -4.81 -5.39 9.06
CA SER A 79 -4.43 -4.32 9.99
C SER A 79 -5.40 -3.14 9.99
N ILE A 80 -6.39 -3.13 9.09
CA ILE A 80 -7.43 -2.09 9.05
C ILE A 80 -8.37 -2.31 10.24
N PRO A 81 -8.64 -1.29 11.07
CA PRO A 81 -9.62 -1.40 12.15
C PRO A 81 -11.07 -1.52 11.67
N ASP A 82 -11.96 -2.01 12.52
CA ASP A 82 -13.40 -1.98 12.26
C ASP A 82 -13.98 -0.56 12.38
N ASN A 83 -15.19 -0.34 11.85
CA ASN A 83 -15.87 0.96 11.83
C ASN A 83 -15.03 2.05 11.15
N SER A 84 -14.62 1.78 9.92
CA SER A 84 -13.68 2.62 9.19
C SER A 84 -14.03 2.81 7.71
N VAL A 85 -13.50 3.89 7.15
CA VAL A 85 -13.44 4.12 5.70
C VAL A 85 -11.98 4.07 5.27
N THR A 86 -11.65 3.20 4.30
CA THR A 86 -10.31 3.11 3.72
C THR A 86 -10.31 3.67 2.30
N LEU A 87 -9.49 4.68 2.07
CA LEU A 87 -9.26 5.31 0.78
C LEU A 87 -8.12 4.60 0.03
N PHE A 88 -8.33 4.37 -1.25
CA PHE A 88 -7.35 3.77 -2.17
C PHE A 88 -7.15 4.68 -3.38
N ASP A 89 -5.93 4.74 -3.91
CA ASP A 89 -5.69 5.32 -5.23
C ASP A 89 -6.26 4.42 -6.35
N LYS A 90 -6.52 4.98 -7.54
CA LYS A 90 -7.07 4.29 -8.72
C LYS A 90 -6.27 3.05 -9.10
N LEU A 91 -4.95 3.06 -8.90
CA LEU A 91 -4.08 1.93 -9.22
C LEU A 91 -4.33 0.69 -8.35
N PHE A 92 -5.07 0.81 -7.25
CA PHE A 92 -5.49 -0.29 -6.39
C PHE A 92 -6.90 -0.83 -6.74
N TYR A 93 -7.47 -0.45 -7.90
CA TYR A 93 -8.77 -0.96 -8.36
C TYR A 93 -8.69 -2.43 -8.81
N SER A 94 -8.60 -3.33 -7.83
CA SER A 94 -8.58 -4.79 -8.00
C SER A 94 -9.82 -5.40 -7.38
N ALA A 95 -10.60 -6.15 -8.17
CA ALA A 95 -11.82 -6.81 -7.70
C ALA A 95 -11.56 -7.71 -6.48
N ASP A 96 -10.42 -8.42 -6.47
CA ASP A 96 -10.06 -9.33 -5.39
C ASP A 96 -9.72 -8.58 -4.08
N LEU A 97 -8.96 -7.48 -4.17
CA LEU A 97 -8.64 -6.62 -3.02
C LEU A 97 -9.91 -5.99 -2.43
N LEU A 98 -10.74 -5.38 -3.28
CA LEU A 98 -11.95 -4.69 -2.85
C LEU A 98 -12.98 -5.67 -2.27
N LEU A 99 -13.13 -6.86 -2.86
CA LEU A 99 -14.02 -7.89 -2.35
C LEU A 99 -13.54 -8.43 -1.01
N THR A 100 -12.24 -8.69 -0.87
CA THR A 100 -11.63 -9.14 0.40
C THR A 100 -11.92 -8.16 1.52
N LEU A 101 -11.70 -6.86 1.29
CA LEU A 101 -11.99 -5.80 2.25
C LEU A 101 -13.47 -5.72 2.63
N SER A 102 -14.37 -5.82 1.65
CA SER A 102 -15.82 -5.77 1.91
C SER A 102 -16.33 -6.96 2.73
N ARG A 103 -15.59 -8.08 2.72
CA ARG A 103 -15.96 -9.34 3.41
C ARG A 103 -15.28 -9.52 4.76
N GLN A 104 -14.27 -8.71 5.07
CA GLN A 104 -13.46 -8.84 6.28
C GLN A 104 -13.74 -7.70 7.27
N GLY A 105 -13.84 -8.07 8.55
CA GLY A 105 -14.11 -7.14 9.64
C GLY A 105 -15.56 -6.66 9.69
N ASN A 106 -15.81 -5.71 10.59
CA ASN A 106 -17.14 -5.18 10.85
C ASN A 106 -17.23 -3.72 10.41
N ASN A 107 -18.25 -3.41 9.60
CA ASN A 107 -18.54 -2.04 9.16
C ASN A 107 -17.31 -1.33 8.56
N ARG A 108 -16.62 -2.02 7.64
CA ARG A 108 -15.52 -1.45 6.84
C ARG A 108 -16.05 -1.03 5.49
N GLN A 109 -15.83 0.23 5.14
CA GLN A 109 -16.21 0.81 3.87
C GLN A 109 -14.95 1.18 3.09
N LEU A 110 -15.06 1.20 1.77
CA LEU A 110 -13.95 1.54 0.88
C LEU A 110 -14.35 2.65 -0.07
N VAL A 111 -13.37 3.47 -0.44
CA VAL A 111 -13.49 4.49 -1.48
C VAL A 111 -12.25 4.39 -2.36
N VAL A 112 -12.43 4.36 -3.68
CA VAL A 112 -11.31 4.39 -4.63
C VAL A 112 -11.34 5.73 -5.35
N ALA A 113 -10.18 6.40 -5.41
CA ALA A 113 -10.04 7.67 -6.11
C ALA A 113 -10.36 7.49 -7.61
N GLY A 114 -11.34 8.28 -8.10
CA GLY A 114 -11.69 8.42 -9.52
C GLY A 114 -11.62 7.12 -10.35
N ALA A 115 -12.47 6.14 -10.04
CA ALA A 115 -12.77 5.03 -10.96
C ALA A 115 -13.39 5.57 -12.26
#